data_AF-A0A2M7NV94-F1
#
_entry.id   AF-A0A2M7NV94-F1
#
_cell.length_a   1.000
_cell.length_b   1.000
_cell.length_c   1.000
_cell.angle_alpha   90.00
_cell.angle_beta   90.00
_cell.angle_gamma   90.00
#
_symmetry.space_group_name_H-M   'P 1'
#
loop_
_entity.id
_entity.type
_entity.pdbx_description
1 polymer ?
#
loop_
_entity_poly.entity_id
_entity_poly.type
_entity_poly.pdbx_seq_one_letter_code
_entity_poly.pdbx_strand_id
1 'polypeptide(L)'
;MSFSVCDFGIGIPGSINESNIVNEPDFEDWKAILKSLEKGFSVNSKPRNRGFGLNNILGFTESLNGRLLIISNNGILEKKAGDVYHAGNSNFNFSGTLIKVEVDLSPFDEKDETEQIFDF
;
A
#
# COMPACT_ATOMS: atom_id res chain seq x y z
N MET A 1 3.81 -11.96 10.84
CA MET A 1 4.90 -11.75 9.85
C MET A 1 5.05 -10.26 9.55
N SER A 2 6.26 -9.77 9.25
CA SER A 2 6.45 -8.41 8.73
C SER A 2 7.47 -8.40 7.60
N PHE A 3 7.26 -7.56 6.58
CA PHE A 3 8.23 -7.30 5.54
C PHE A 3 8.22 -5.83 5.14
N SER A 4 9.30 -5.39 4.51
CA SER A 4 9.41 -4.03 3.99
C SER A 4 10.09 -4.06 2.62
N VAL A 5 9.58 -3.23 1.72
CA VAL A 5 10.16 -3.02 0.39
C VAL A 5 10.38 -1.53 0.23
N CYS A 6 11.54 -1.14 -0.27
CA CYS A 6 11.79 0.25 -0.59
C CYS A 6 12.55 0.42 -1.90
N ASP A 7 12.35 1.59 -2.48
CA ASP A 7 13.12 2.12 -3.58
C ASP A 7 13.50 3.58 -3.28
N PHE A 8 14.54 4.05 -3.97
CA PHE A 8 14.89 5.46 -4.04
C PHE A 8 14.56 5.96 -5.45
N GLY A 9 13.97 7.15 -5.55
CA GLY A 9 13.51 7.70 -6.82
C GLY A 9 12.45 8.78 -6.66
N ILE A 10 11.66 9.02 -7.72
CA ILE A 10 10.63 10.08 -7.75
C ILE A 10 9.48 9.86 -6.75
N GLY A 11 9.32 8.62 -6.25
CA GLY A 11 8.26 8.24 -5.33
C GLY A 11 6.87 8.19 -5.97
N ILE A 12 5.88 7.79 -5.16
CA ILE A 12 4.46 7.81 -5.54
C ILE A 12 4.02 9.25 -5.88
N PRO A 13 4.32 10.28 -5.07
CA PRO A 13 3.91 11.64 -5.36
C PRO A 13 4.50 12.19 -6.65
N GLY A 14 5.80 12.00 -6.89
CA GLY A 14 6.44 12.44 -8.13
C GLY A 14 5.83 11.76 -9.35
N SER A 15 5.58 10.44 -9.27
CA SER A 15 4.94 9.69 -10.36
C SER A 15 3.53 10.20 -10.69
N ILE A 16 2.72 10.54 -9.67
CA ILE A 16 1.37 11.06 -9.88
C ILE A 16 1.43 12.48 -10.44
N ASN A 17 2.30 13.34 -9.93
CA ASN A 17 2.43 14.72 -10.39
C ASN A 17 2.93 14.79 -11.83
N GLU A 18 3.91 13.96 -12.22
CA GLU A 18 4.40 13.90 -13.60
C GLU A 18 3.36 13.34 -14.59
N SER A 19 2.41 12.53 -14.12
CA SER A 19 1.39 11.91 -14.98
C SER A 19 0.31 12.89 -15.48
N ASN A 20 0.23 14.10 -14.90
CA ASN A 20 -0.84 15.09 -15.14
C ASN A 20 -2.27 14.55 -14.94
N ILE A 21 -2.44 13.43 -14.22
CA ILE A 21 -3.76 12.86 -13.90
C ILE A 21 -4.50 13.69 -12.84
N VAL A 22 -3.75 14.37 -11.98
CA VAL A 22 -4.28 15.24 -10.94
C VAL A 22 -4.10 16.69 -11.36
N ASN A 23 -5.20 17.43 -11.53
CA ASN A 23 -5.22 18.85 -11.87
C ASN A 23 -5.27 19.74 -10.61
N GLU A 24 -4.46 19.41 -9.60
CA GLU A 24 -4.35 20.19 -8.36
C GLU A 24 -2.89 20.68 -8.24
N PRO A 25 -2.64 21.99 -8.34
CA PRO A 25 -1.35 22.56 -7.96
C PRO A 25 -1.06 22.17 -6.51
N ASP A 26 0.18 21.74 -6.22
CA ASP A 26 0.62 21.36 -4.88
C ASP A 26 -0.13 20.17 -4.26
N PHE A 27 -0.40 19.13 -5.07
CA PHE A 27 -0.97 17.88 -4.57
C PHE A 27 -0.02 17.22 -3.55
N GLU A 28 -0.41 17.30 -2.28
CA GLU A 28 0.43 16.88 -1.16
C GLU A 28 0.82 15.40 -1.24
N ASP A 29 2.04 15.09 -0.85
CA ASP A 29 2.62 13.74 -0.97
C ASP A 29 1.74 12.66 -0.29
N TRP A 30 1.16 12.95 0.88
CA TRP A 30 0.28 12.01 1.58
C TRP A 30 -1.06 11.80 0.86
N LYS A 31 -1.58 12.82 0.17
CA LYS A 31 -2.78 12.70 -0.68
C LYS A 31 -2.48 11.84 -1.89
N ALA A 32 -1.28 11.97 -2.47
CA ALA A 32 -0.81 11.11 -3.55
C ALA A 32 -0.69 9.65 -3.12
N ILE A 33 -0.17 9.39 -1.92
CA ILE A 33 -0.15 8.04 -1.36
C ILE A 33 -1.57 7.51 -1.18
N LEU A 34 -2.49 8.30 -0.61
CA LEU A 34 -3.89 7.88 -0.45
C LEU A 34 -4.56 7.58 -1.79
N LYS A 35 -4.36 8.44 -2.80
CA LYS A 35 -4.86 8.26 -4.17
C LYS A 35 -4.36 6.96 -4.79
N SER A 36 -3.11 6.61 -4.53
CA SER A 36 -2.49 5.38 -5.04
C SER A 36 -3.10 4.08 -4.53
N LEU A 37 -3.85 4.14 -3.42
CA LEU A 37 -4.55 2.99 -2.83
C LEU A 37 -5.97 2.79 -3.39
N GLU A 38 -6.48 3.73 -4.19
CA GLU A 38 -7.78 3.58 -4.83
C GLU A 38 -7.78 2.40 -5.80
N LYS A 39 -8.86 1.61 -5.77
CA LYS A 39 -9.00 0.43 -6.63
C LYS A 39 -8.98 0.84 -8.10
N GLY A 40 -8.03 0.28 -8.86
CA GLY A 40 -7.89 0.55 -10.29
C GLY A 40 -7.13 1.84 -10.62
N PHE A 41 -6.67 2.59 -9.61
CA PHE A 41 -5.86 3.78 -9.87
C PHE A 41 -4.45 3.39 -10.34
N SER A 42 -4.03 4.00 -11.45
CA SER A 42 -2.74 3.76 -12.08
C SER A 42 -2.29 5.01 -12.82
N VAL A 43 -1.03 5.38 -12.66
CA VAL A 43 -0.38 6.36 -13.54
C VAL A 43 -0.05 5.80 -14.93
N ASN A 44 -0.36 4.51 -15.16
CA ASN A 44 -0.18 3.80 -16.43
C ASN A 44 1.22 3.92 -17.03
N SER A 45 2.25 4.03 -16.18
CA SER A 45 3.66 4.13 -16.58
C SER A 45 4.13 2.96 -17.47
N LYS A 46 3.44 1.82 -17.40
CA LYS A 46 3.55 0.71 -18.36
C LYS A 46 2.14 0.26 -18.77
N PRO A 47 1.92 -0.17 -20.04
CA PRO A 47 0.61 -0.61 -20.53
C PRO A 47 -0.05 -1.76 -19.74
N ARG A 48 0.75 -2.54 -18.99
CA ARG A 48 0.27 -3.67 -18.18
C ARG A 48 -0.23 -3.27 -16.80
N ASN A 49 0.01 -2.04 -16.34
CA ASN A 49 -0.30 -1.62 -14.98
C ASN A 49 -1.79 -1.32 -14.84
N ARG A 50 -2.55 -2.27 -14.29
CA ARG A 50 -4.00 -2.16 -14.11
C ARG A 50 -4.44 -1.43 -12.83
N GLY A 51 -3.50 -0.90 -12.04
CA GLY A 51 -3.83 -0.14 -10.83
C GLY A 51 -4.34 -0.97 -9.64
N PHE A 52 -4.02 -2.27 -9.60
CA PHE A 52 -4.44 -3.15 -8.50
C PHE A 52 -3.33 -3.42 -7.47
N GLY A 53 -2.07 -3.05 -7.74
CA GLY A 53 -0.94 -3.44 -6.90
C GLY A 53 -1.09 -3.00 -5.44
N LEU A 54 -1.12 -1.69 -5.19
CA LEU A 54 -1.21 -1.14 -3.84
C LEU A 54 -2.58 -1.40 -3.18
N ASN A 55 -3.67 -1.36 -3.96
CA ASN A 55 -4.99 -1.71 -3.46
C ASN A 55 -5.08 -3.18 -2.99
N ASN A 56 -4.45 -4.12 -3.71
CA ASN A 56 -4.40 -5.52 -3.30
C ASN A 56 -3.55 -5.70 -2.03
N ILE A 57 -2.42 -4.99 -1.91
CA ILE A 57 -1.59 -5.03 -0.70
C ILE A 57 -2.40 -4.52 0.51
N LEU A 58 -3.14 -3.43 0.34
CA LEU A 58 -4.06 -2.91 1.36
C LEU A 58 -5.10 -3.96 1.75
N GLY A 59 -5.85 -4.50 0.78
CA GLY A 59 -6.91 -5.48 1.05
C GLY A 59 -6.38 -6.76 1.71
N PHE A 60 -5.23 -7.25 1.27
CA PHE A 60 -4.54 -8.39 1.90
C PHE A 60 -4.18 -8.08 3.35
N THR A 61 -3.58 -6.92 3.59
CA THR A 61 -3.17 -6.50 4.94
C THR A 61 -4.37 -6.36 5.87
N GLU A 62 -5.46 -5.77 5.40
CA GLU A 62 -6.70 -5.65 6.18
C GLU A 62 -7.35 -7.02 6.47
N SER A 63 -7.31 -7.94 5.51
CA SER A 63 -7.89 -9.29 5.68
C SER A 63 -7.19 -10.13 6.74
N LEU A 64 -5.93 -9.80 7.07
CA LEU A 64 -5.09 -10.50 8.04
C LEU A 64 -4.87 -9.72 9.33
N ASN A 65 -5.84 -8.84 9.67
CA ASN A 65 -5.79 -7.99 10.85
C ASN A 65 -4.47 -7.20 10.99
N GLY A 66 -3.93 -6.77 9.85
CA GLY A 66 -2.58 -6.24 9.74
C GLY A 66 -2.49 -4.72 9.79
N ARG A 67 -1.27 -4.23 9.51
CA ARG A 67 -0.91 -2.81 9.38
C ARG A 67 -0.10 -2.58 8.13
N LEU A 68 -0.54 -1.62 7.32
CA LEU A 68 0.17 -1.09 6.16
C LEU A 68 0.72 0.29 6.53
N LEU A 69 2.02 0.49 6.31
CA LEU A 69 2.68 1.79 6.41
C LEU A 69 3.35 2.09 5.07
N ILE A 70 3.05 3.26 4.50
CA ILE A 70 3.68 3.77 3.29
C ILE A 70 4.31 5.12 3.62
N ILE A 71 5.58 5.27 3.31
CA ILE A 71 6.29 6.56 3.33
C ILE A 71 6.78 6.81 1.92
N SER A 72 6.44 7.97 1.34
CA SER A 72 6.95 8.34 0.03
C SER A 72 7.20 9.83 -0.05
N ASN A 73 8.42 10.21 -0.39
CA ASN A 73 8.92 11.59 -0.29
C ASN A 73 8.63 12.16 1.11
N ASN A 74 7.83 13.24 1.22
CA ASN A 74 7.44 13.85 2.48
C ASN A 74 6.08 13.34 2.99
N GLY A 75 5.46 12.37 2.33
CA GLY A 75 4.17 11.81 2.73
C GLY A 75 4.32 10.57 3.58
N ILE A 76 3.46 10.43 4.59
CA ILE A 76 3.28 9.20 5.35
C ILE A 76 1.81 8.83 5.40
N LEU A 77 1.51 7.54 5.24
CA LEU A 77 0.19 6.95 5.40
C LEU A 77 0.30 5.64 6.17
N GLU A 78 -0.54 5.48 7.18
CA GLU A 78 -0.74 4.27 7.94
C GLU A 78 -2.20 3.84 7.88
N LYS A 79 -2.40 2.53 7.72
CA LYS A 79 -3.70 1.88 7.80
C LYS A 79 -3.57 0.58 8.58
N LYS A 80 -4.18 0.52 9.76
CA LYS A 80 -4.43 -0.72 10.51
C LYS A 80 -5.78 -1.30 10.13
N ALA A 81 -5.94 -2.60 10.18
CA ALA A 81 -7.23 -3.25 9.97
C ALA A 81 -8.27 -2.73 10.97
N GLY A 82 -9.49 -2.45 10.50
CA GLY A 82 -10.57 -1.88 11.33
C GLY A 82 -10.46 -0.38 11.64
N ASP A 83 -9.26 0.21 11.56
CA ASP A 83 -9.04 1.63 11.86
C ASP A 83 -9.25 2.54 10.63
N VAL A 84 -9.36 3.85 10.87
CA VAL A 84 -9.30 4.85 9.79
C VAL A 84 -7.86 5.03 9.28
N TYR A 85 -7.70 5.69 8.13
CA TYR A 85 -6.38 6.11 7.66
C TYR A 85 -5.77 7.17 8.59
N HIS A 86 -4.49 7.00 8.91
CA HIS A 86 -3.66 8.03 9.53
C HIS A 86 -2.64 8.50 8.50
N ALA A 87 -2.83 9.69 7.95
CA ALA A 87 -1.97 10.23 6.89
C ALA A 87 -1.62 11.70 7.15
N GLY A 88 -0.48 12.13 6.61
CA GLY A 88 -0.03 13.51 6.70
C GLY A 88 1.39 13.70 6.23
N ASN A 89 1.93 14.90 6.47
CA ASN A 89 3.30 15.22 6.14
C ASN A 89 4.27 14.63 7.18
N SER A 90 5.35 14.06 6.69
CA SER A 90 6.51 13.62 7.44
C SER A 90 7.44 14.80 7.72
N ASN A 91 8.23 14.70 8.79
CA ASN A 91 9.31 15.65 9.10
C ASN A 91 10.62 15.30 8.38
N PHE A 92 10.62 14.28 7.51
CA PHE A 92 11.75 13.90 6.69
C PHE A 92 11.29 13.55 5.27
N ASN A 93 12.19 13.76 4.30
CA ASN A 93 11.99 13.34 2.92
C ASN A 93 12.68 11.99 2.67
N PHE A 94 11.91 10.94 2.37
CA PHE A 94 12.45 9.61 2.09
C PHE A 94 13.16 9.51 0.71
N SER A 95 12.87 10.43 -0.21
CA SER A 95 13.42 10.44 -1.59
C SER A 95 13.20 9.13 -2.34
N GLY A 96 11.95 8.67 -2.38
CA GLY A 96 11.56 7.37 -2.91
C GLY A 96 10.27 6.85 -2.28
N THR A 97 10.14 5.52 -2.17
CA THR A 97 8.99 4.88 -1.52
C THR A 97 9.46 3.77 -0.58
N LEU A 98 8.93 3.75 0.64
CA LEU A 98 9.00 2.63 1.58
C LEU A 98 7.58 2.11 1.81
N ILE A 99 7.40 0.81 1.66
CA ILE A 99 6.16 0.11 1.99
C ILE A 99 6.51 -0.95 3.04
N LYS A 100 5.86 -0.87 4.20
CA LYS A 100 5.95 -1.86 5.27
C LYS A 100 4.59 -2.51 5.50
N VAL A 101 4.59 -3.84 5.55
CA VAL A 101 3.41 -4.66 5.78
C VAL A 101 3.66 -5.52 7.01
N GLU A 102 2.71 -5.50 7.94
CA GLU A 102 2.69 -6.32 9.15
C GLU A 102 1.35 -7.07 9.17
N VAL A 103 1.35 -8.40 9.27
CA VAL A 103 0.13 -9.23 9.23
C VAL A 103 0.20 -10.37 10.25
N ASP A 104 -0.96 -10.80 10.74
CA ASP A 104 -1.10 -12.01 11.54
C ASP A 104 -1.36 -13.23 10.62
N LEU A 105 -0.56 -14.28 10.78
CA LEU A 105 -0.68 -15.52 9.99
C LEU A 105 -1.26 -16.68 10.80
N SER A 106 -1.52 -16.50 12.09
CA SER A 106 -2.11 -17.53 12.96
C SER A 106 -3.38 -18.19 12.37
N PRO A 107 -4.27 -17.48 11.64
CA PRO A 107 -5.44 -18.09 11.00
C PRO A 107 -5.14 -19.13 9.90
N PHE A 108 -3.90 -19.19 9.39
CA PHE A 108 -3.49 -20.19 8.41
C PHE A 108 -2.92 -21.45 9.08
N ASP A 109 -2.36 -21.32 10.28
CA ASP A 109 -1.77 -22.45 11.02
C ASP A 109 -2.86 -23.44 11.50
N GLU A 110 -4.09 -22.97 11.75
CA GLU A 110 -5.21 -23.82 12.20
C GLU A 110 -5.85 -24.66 11.08
N LYS A 111 -5.62 -24.34 9.80
CA LYS A 111 -6.30 -25.01 8.68
C LYS A 111 -5.63 -26.30 8.21
N ASP A 112 -4.33 -26.48 8.49
CA ASP A 112 -3.59 -27.68 8.06
C ASP A 112 -3.97 -28.94 8.85
N GLU A 113 -4.62 -28.83 10.01
CA GLU A 113 -4.98 -30.00 10.85
C GLU A 113 -6.34 -30.65 10.48
N THR A 114 -7.12 -30.07 9.55
CA THR A 114 -8.51 -30.51 9.27
C THR A 114 -8.76 -31.04 7.86
N GLU A 115 -7.74 -31.22 7.02
CA GLU A 115 -7.86 -32.01 5.79
C GLU A 115 -8.01 -33.51 6.14
N GLN A 116 -9.19 -33.89 6.63
CA GLN A 116 -9.63 -35.27 6.66
C GLN A 116 -9.80 -35.73 5.20
N ILE A 117 -8.93 -36.64 4.78
CA ILE A 117 -9.04 -37.39 3.54
C ILE A 117 -10.38 -38.12 3.60
N PHE A 118 -11.36 -37.67 2.79
CA PHE A 118 -12.54 -38.47 2.52
C PHE A 118 -12.14 -39.57 1.52
N ASP A 119 -11.76 -40.74 2.05
CA ASP A 119 -11.71 -41.97 1.24
C ASP A 119 -13.15 -42.36 0.87
N PHE A 120 -13.44 -42.35 -0.44
CA PHE A 120 -14.67 -42.88 -1.05
C PHE A 120 -14.52 -44.36 -1.42
#